data_AF-A0A0F9ARF6-F1
#
_entry.id   AF-A0A0F9ARF6-F1
#
_cell.length_a   1.000
_cell.length_b   1.000
_cell.length_c   1.000
_cell.angle_alpha   90.00
_cell.angle_beta   90.00
_cell.angle_gamma   90.00
#
_symmetry.space_group_name_H-M   'P 1'
#
loop_
_entity.id
_entity.type
_entity.pdbx_description
1 polymer ?
#
loop_
_entity_poly.entity_id
_entity_poly.type
_entity_poly.pdbx_seq_one_letter_code
_entity_poly.pdbx_strand_id
1 'polypeptide(L)' 'MPLGTGRSKETVAANIRTLIDEGRSQKQALAIALRTAGISRKSA' A
#
# COMPACT_ATOMS: atom_id res chain seq x y z
N MET A 1 -5.27 8.66 7.33
CA MET A 1 -6.01 7.37 7.22
C MET A 1 -5.35 6.31 8.08
N PRO A 2 -6.11 5.44 8.79
CA PRO A 2 -5.58 4.16 9.21
C PRO A 2 -5.52 3.23 7.99
N LEU A 3 -4.33 3.10 7.40
CA LEU A 3 -4.08 2.09 6.37
C LEU A 3 -4.06 0.70 7.01
N GLY A 4 -4.60 -0.29 6.31
CA GLY A 4 -4.62 -1.67 6.79
C GLY A 4 -3.21 -2.27 6.83
N THR A 5 -2.95 -3.06 7.87
CA THR A 5 -1.73 -3.87 8.00
C THR A 5 -1.99 -5.30 7.54
N GLY A 6 -0.94 -6.01 7.13
CA GLY A 6 -1.03 -7.39 6.64
C GLY A 6 -0.74 -7.52 5.15
N ARG A 7 -0.20 -8.67 4.78
CA ARG A 7 0.39 -8.94 3.46
C ARG A 7 -0.61 -9.50 2.44
N SER A 8 -1.89 -9.53 2.75
CA SER A 8 -2.92 -10.02 1.83
C SER A 8 -3.07 -9.07 0.65
N LYS A 9 -3.40 -9.61 -0.52
CA LYS A 9 -3.56 -8.82 -1.75
C LYS A 9 -4.71 -7.83 -1.59
N GLU A 10 -5.75 -8.23 -0.86
CA GLU A 10 -6.95 -7.47 -0.55
C GLU A 10 -6.60 -6.21 0.27
N THR A 11 -5.77 -6.34 1.31
CA THR A 11 -5.31 -5.21 2.13
C THR A 11 -4.47 -4.23 1.31
N VAL A 12 -3.56 -4.74 0.48
CA VAL A 12 -2.74 -3.90 -0.39
C VAL A 12 -3.61 -3.15 -1.41
N ALA A 13 -4.58 -3.82 -2.03
CA ALA A 13 -5.49 -3.22 -2.99
C ALA A 13 -6.39 -2.15 -2.36
N ALA A 14 -6.91 -2.41 -1.16
CA ALA A 14 -7.68 -1.43 -0.40
C ALA A 14 -6.84 -0.18 -0.09
N ASN A 15 -5.61 -0.36 0.40
CA ASN A 15 -4.70 0.74 0.67
C ASN A 15 -4.38 1.57 -0.58
N ILE A 16 -4.14 0.93 -1.74
CA ILE A 16 -3.85 1.63 -3.00
C ILE A 16 -5.04 2.50 -3.43
N ARG A 17 -6.28 1.95 -3.40
CA ARG A 17 -7.50 2.69 -3.74
C ARG A 17 -7.65 3.94 -2.87
N THR A 18 -7.57 3.76 -1.56
CA THR A 18 -7.64 4.88 -0.61
C THR A 18 -6.63 5.97 -0.93
N LEU A 19 -5.38 5.62 -1.23
CA LEU A 19 -4.33 6.60 -1.53
C LEU A 19 -4.53 7.30 -2.88
N ILE A 20 -5.11 6.63 -3.87
CA ILE A 20 -5.46 7.23 -5.17
C ILE A 20 -6.64 8.19 -5.00
N ASP A 21 -7.66 7.80 -4.22
CA ASP A 21 -8.83 8.64 -3.93
C ASP A 21 -8.43 9.90 -3.15
N GLU A 22 -7.38 9.82 -2.33
CA GLU A 22 -6.73 10.97 -1.67
C GLU A 22 -5.88 11.84 -2.61
N GLY A 23 -5.77 11.48 -3.89
CA GLY A 23 -5.03 12.24 -4.91
C GLY A 23 -3.54 11.88 -5.01
N ARG A 24 -3.07 10.77 -4.43
CA ARG A 24 -1.68 10.33 -4.63
C ARG A 24 -1.50 9.69 -6.01
N SER A 25 -0.33 9.90 -6.59
CA SER A 25 0.06 9.20 -7.82
C SER A 25 0.10 7.68 -7.59
N GLN A 26 -0.26 6.90 -8.61
CA GLN A 26 -0.30 5.44 -8.52
C GLN A 26 1.02 4.83 -8.02
N LYS A 27 2.18 5.37 -8.46
CA LYS A 27 3.50 4.92 -8.00
C LYS A 27 3.70 5.18 -6.50
N GLN A 28 3.30 6.36 -6.03
CA GLN A 28 3.40 6.72 -4.62
C GLN A 28 2.42 5.90 -3.77
N ALA A 29 1.19 5.70 -4.26
CA ALA A 29 0.19 4.85 -3.63
C ALA A 29 0.71 3.42 -3.46
N LEU A 30 1.30 2.84 -4.51
CA LEU A 30 1.88 1.49 -4.47
C LEU A 30 3.00 1.38 -3.43
N ALA A 31 3.92 2.35 -3.40
CA ALA A 31 5.06 2.34 -2.48
C ALA A 31 4.61 2.43 -1.01
N ILE A 32 3.66 3.33 -0.71
CA ILE A 32 3.11 3.49 0.63
C ILE A 32 2.32 2.24 1.02
N ALA A 33 1.46 1.72 0.14
CA ALA A 33 0.65 0.54 0.44
C ALA A 33 1.49 -0.71 0.74
N LEU A 34 2.53 -0.98 -0.05
CA LEU A 34 3.44 -2.11 0.18
C LEU A 34 4.22 -1.96 1.50
N ARG A 35 4.72 -0.75 1.78
CA ARG A 35 5.43 -0.46 3.03
C ARG A 35 4.53 -0.63 4.25
N THR A 36 3.29 -0.13 4.19
CA THR A 36 2.32 -0.25 5.28
C THR A 36 1.84 -1.69 5.49
N ALA A 37 1.71 -2.47 4.41
CA ALA A 37 1.40 -3.90 4.48
C ALA A 37 2.54 -4.75 5.07
N GLY A 38 3.70 -4.17 5.36
CA GLY A 38 4.88 -4.90 5.85
C GLY A 38 5.53 -5.77 4.78
N ILE A 39 5.37 -5.38 3.51
CA ILE A 39 6.01 -6.01 2.35
C ILE A 39 7.25 -5.18 2.01
N SER A 40 8.40 -5.60 2.52
CA SER A 40 9.69 -5.10 2.06
C SER A 40 10.25 -6.04 0.99
N ARG A 41 11.02 -5.49 0.03
CA ARG A 41 11.88 -6.34 -0.80
C ARG A 41 12.83 -7.08 0.12
N LYS A 42 12.89 -8.41 -0.01
CA LYS A 42 13.97 -9.19 0.59
C LYS A 42 15.25 -8.67 -0.06
N SER A 43 16.14 -8.07 0.72
CA SER A 43 17.50 -7.80 0.28
C SER A 43 18.09 -9.16 -0.08
N ALA A 44 18.29 -9.42 -1.37
CA ALA A 44 18.99 -10.59 -1.87
C ALA A 44 20.49 -10.35 -1.75
#